data_AF-A0A1Y2AA13-F1
#
_entry.id   AF-A0A1Y2AA13-F1
#
_cell.length_a   1.000
_cell.length_b   1.000
_cell.length_c   1.000
_cell.angle_alpha   90.00
_cell.angle_beta   90.00
_cell.angle_gamma   90.00
#
_symmetry.space_group_name_H-M   'P 1'
#
loop_
_entity.id
_entity.type
_entity.pdbx_description
1 polymer ?
#
loop_
_entity_poly.entity_id
_entity_poly.type
_entity_poly.pdbx_seq_one_letter_code
_entity_poly.pdbx_strand_id
1 'polypeptide(L)'
;MIGDMNYNVDRLLRRSRIIGFFLMENNEKKAEKIREGILETIVRLETKYIPVLVKYSLDEVSDVPVIIYYNTNEGLKSSYAHYNGYELMKEIIVWSKSLYNTPSEELIRRAKNGSSIFDDYRYRMFSDNIKDRSYNNIMKETFLKIYNEANDYQNSKILVIYIFTVVIVVLSLVINIFGSLKDIVSRFEDSIESITQIYDINYDDKKKKFENVENNGSFMNYIYDMQGYLINILILFTALLIAIPIITKKYYMDKRVNFNLSTVERKEMIIDLNLYGLETIIQDMKAFVAGSPESLLNNKIIELETIQNKIYLGQLNIESTTKIKELNSLLVNNNCKLDESICESLEEIPEIDFTKNMVKLGLNELIDEYLTKSKSILNKSQIKKYKNEKYIYHYEYENNRFKNYCLNDSDFRFQYEVISHCINGLDKFYTILFDSLFENVRSTIYTTIYCSLIGLVLLSISIIISRKSIKTSNKVLREMVDLIFIIPTSTINMIFFIAQHYKVHSHSYSYLDLDLPLQITCYTTTFNDSTPIKDIIKKTKSIGLKSLPWGKTIKS
;
A
#
# COMPACT_ATOMS: atom_id res chain seq x y z
N MET A 1 -11.24 7.59 -0.88
CA MET A 1 -12.20 7.42 -1.99
C MET A 1 -12.97 6.12 -1.88
N ILE A 2 -12.31 4.95 -1.79
CA ILE A 2 -12.95 3.64 -1.69
C ILE A 2 -13.96 3.55 -0.54
N GLY A 3 -13.51 3.74 0.70
CA GLY A 3 -14.45 3.66 1.83
C GLY A 3 -15.43 4.86 1.92
N ASP A 4 -15.16 5.96 1.21
CA ASP A 4 -16.15 7.02 1.01
C ASP A 4 -17.27 6.55 0.07
N MET A 5 -16.95 5.77 -0.97
CA MET A 5 -17.94 5.19 -1.87
C MET A 5 -18.84 4.18 -1.17
N ASN A 6 -18.25 3.21 -0.46
CA ASN A 6 -19.01 2.21 0.30
C ASN A 6 -19.92 2.87 1.34
N TYR A 7 -19.38 3.84 2.08
CA TYR A 7 -20.17 4.68 3.00
C TYR A 7 -21.39 5.33 2.34
N ASN A 8 -21.24 5.91 1.15
CA ASN A 8 -22.37 6.58 0.49
C ASN A 8 -23.41 5.58 -0.02
N VAL A 9 -23.01 4.37 -0.42
CA VAL A 9 -23.93 3.27 -0.73
C VAL A 9 -24.68 2.86 0.54
N ASP A 10 -23.99 2.57 1.65
CA ASP A 10 -24.66 2.21 2.91
C ASP A 10 -25.55 3.33 3.47
N ARG A 11 -25.14 4.59 3.32
CA ARG A 11 -25.94 5.77 3.70
C ARG A 11 -27.25 5.82 2.91
N LEU A 12 -27.20 5.52 1.62
CA LEU A 12 -28.36 5.48 0.74
C LEU A 12 -29.32 4.36 1.15
N LEU A 13 -28.77 3.17 1.39
CA LEU A 13 -29.48 2.00 1.89
C LEU A 13 -30.21 2.29 3.20
N ARG A 14 -29.50 2.84 4.19
CA ARG A 14 -30.07 3.22 5.48
C ARG A 14 -31.17 4.26 5.34
N ARG A 15 -30.95 5.29 4.52
CA ARG A 15 -31.96 6.33 4.26
C ARG A 15 -33.22 5.73 3.65
N SER A 16 -33.08 4.79 2.70
CA SER A 16 -34.22 4.09 2.13
C SER A 16 -35.05 3.38 3.21
N ARG A 17 -34.41 2.56 4.06
CA ARG A 17 -35.08 1.89 5.18
C ARG A 17 -35.74 2.86 6.17
N ILE A 18 -35.04 3.91 6.60
CA ILE A 18 -35.56 4.93 7.51
C ILE A 18 -36.79 5.67 6.93
N ILE A 19 -36.79 5.97 5.64
CA ILE A 19 -37.96 6.57 4.97
C ILE A 19 -39.16 5.64 5.11
N GLY A 20 -38.99 4.34 4.83
CA GLY A 20 -40.05 3.35 4.96
C GLY A 20 -40.69 3.41 6.36
N PHE A 21 -39.86 3.46 7.40
CA PHE A 21 -40.33 3.58 8.79
C PHE A 21 -41.13 4.86 9.07
N PHE A 22 -40.63 6.04 8.68
CA PHE A 22 -41.38 7.28 8.89
C PHE A 22 -42.70 7.29 8.13
N LEU A 23 -42.77 6.66 6.96
CA LEU A 23 -44.01 6.54 6.20
C LEU A 23 -45.02 5.62 6.90
N MET A 24 -44.58 4.54 7.55
CA MET A 24 -45.46 3.67 8.34
C MET A 24 -46.09 4.39 9.53
N GLU A 25 -45.45 5.45 10.02
CA GLU A 25 -45.96 6.31 11.07
C GLU A 25 -46.83 7.47 10.56
N ASN A 26 -47.03 7.56 9.24
CA ASN A 26 -47.63 8.71 8.58
C ASN A 26 -46.87 10.02 8.87
N ASN A 27 -45.55 9.97 9.10
CA ASN A 27 -44.70 11.14 9.30
C ASN A 27 -44.04 11.58 7.99
N GLU A 28 -44.88 12.06 7.08
CA GLU A 28 -44.50 12.44 5.73
C GLU A 28 -43.39 13.51 5.72
N LYS A 29 -43.52 14.55 6.55
CA LYS A 29 -42.54 15.65 6.61
C LYS A 29 -41.12 15.17 6.93
N LYS A 30 -40.96 14.22 7.87
CA LYS A 30 -39.64 13.64 8.17
C LYS A 30 -39.16 12.73 7.05
N ALA A 31 -40.05 11.96 6.44
CA ALA A 31 -39.71 11.10 5.31
C ALA A 31 -39.19 11.93 4.11
N GLU A 32 -39.86 13.02 3.74
CA GLU A 32 -39.42 13.93 2.67
C GLU A 32 -38.05 14.55 2.95
N LYS A 33 -37.84 15.05 4.18
CA LYS A 33 -36.54 15.61 4.59
C LYS A 33 -35.40 14.61 4.42
N ILE A 34 -35.63 13.33 4.69
CA ILE A 34 -34.61 12.29 4.52
C ILE A 34 -34.44 11.92 3.05
N ARG A 35 -35.53 11.96 2.28
CA ARG A 35 -35.53 11.73 0.83
C ARG A 35 -34.70 12.77 0.08
N GLU A 36 -34.71 14.04 0.47
CA GLU A 36 -33.79 15.06 -0.08
C GLU A 36 -32.32 14.63 0.02
N GLY A 37 -31.96 13.98 1.13
CA GLY A 37 -30.63 13.41 1.31
C GLY A 37 -30.29 12.31 0.30
N ILE A 38 -31.26 11.53 -0.17
CA ILE A 38 -31.03 10.52 -1.21
C ILE A 38 -30.53 11.17 -2.49
N LEU A 39 -31.13 12.31 -2.90
CA LEU A 39 -30.71 13.03 -4.10
C LEU A 39 -29.26 13.52 -3.98
N GLU A 40 -28.88 14.10 -2.83
CA GLU A 40 -27.48 14.50 -2.56
C GLU A 40 -26.52 13.32 -2.74
N THR A 41 -26.88 12.15 -2.21
CA THR A 41 -26.08 10.94 -2.35
C THR A 41 -25.99 10.49 -3.82
N ILE A 42 -27.12 10.45 -4.54
CA ILE A 42 -27.15 10.08 -5.98
C ILE A 42 -26.21 10.97 -6.79
N VAL A 43 -26.31 12.29 -6.61
CA VAL A 43 -25.44 13.26 -7.32
C VAL A 43 -23.97 12.97 -7.04
N ARG A 44 -23.62 12.65 -5.78
CA ARG A 44 -22.24 12.28 -5.42
C ARG A 44 -21.81 10.96 -6.07
N LEU A 45 -22.65 9.93 -6.08
CA LEU A 45 -22.34 8.65 -6.74
C LEU A 45 -22.05 8.86 -8.25
N GLU A 46 -22.91 9.63 -8.91
CA GLU A 46 -22.86 9.90 -10.35
C GLU A 46 -21.67 10.79 -10.75
N THR A 47 -21.42 11.87 -10.00
CA THR A 47 -20.36 12.85 -10.35
C THR A 47 -18.96 12.45 -9.88
N LYS A 48 -18.85 11.74 -8.76
CA LYS A 48 -17.55 11.43 -8.13
C LYS A 48 -17.07 10.01 -8.41
N TYR A 49 -17.97 9.02 -8.41
CA TYR A 49 -17.56 7.60 -8.41
C TYR A 49 -17.69 6.94 -9.78
N ILE A 50 -18.77 7.21 -10.53
CA ILE A 50 -18.93 6.67 -11.89
C ILE A 50 -17.74 6.99 -12.81
N PRO A 51 -17.16 8.21 -12.83
CA PRO A 51 -15.99 8.50 -13.68
C PRO A 51 -14.74 7.69 -13.32
N VAL A 52 -14.65 7.19 -12.08
CA VAL A 52 -13.55 6.33 -11.66
C VAL A 52 -13.83 4.88 -12.04
N LEU A 53 -15.06 4.42 -11.81
CA LEU A 53 -15.47 3.05 -12.09
C LEU A 53 -15.58 2.75 -13.59
N VAL A 54 -15.77 3.75 -14.46
CA VAL A 54 -15.88 3.53 -15.91
C VAL A 54 -14.67 2.83 -16.52
N LYS A 55 -13.48 3.00 -15.92
CA LYS A 55 -12.26 2.29 -16.33
C LYS A 55 -12.36 0.77 -16.16
N TYR A 56 -13.24 0.33 -15.27
CA TYR A 56 -13.50 -1.06 -14.89
C TYR A 56 -14.85 -1.55 -15.47
N SER A 57 -15.40 -0.84 -16.46
CA SER A 57 -16.69 -1.20 -17.06
C SER A 57 -16.64 -2.49 -17.89
N LEU A 58 -15.45 -2.91 -18.33
CA LEU A 58 -15.21 -4.14 -19.09
C LEU A 58 -14.70 -5.29 -18.20
N ASP A 59 -14.61 -5.07 -16.88
CA ASP A 59 -14.24 -6.12 -15.95
C ASP A 59 -15.30 -7.22 -15.95
N GLU A 60 -14.84 -8.45 -15.74
CA GLU A 60 -15.73 -9.59 -15.50
C GLU A 60 -16.68 -9.29 -14.33
N VAL A 61 -17.93 -9.69 -14.52
CA VAL A 61 -18.98 -9.58 -13.50
C VAL A 61 -18.63 -10.44 -12.28
N SER A 62 -19.07 -10.01 -11.10
CA SER A 62 -18.85 -10.78 -9.87
C SER A 62 -19.71 -12.05 -9.85
N ASP A 63 -19.16 -13.12 -9.29
CA ASP A 63 -19.91 -14.35 -9.00
C ASP A 63 -20.97 -14.17 -7.90
N VAL A 64 -20.91 -13.05 -7.16
CA VAL A 64 -21.88 -12.72 -6.13
C VAL A 64 -23.20 -12.25 -6.78
N PRO A 65 -24.33 -12.96 -6.56
CA PRO A 65 -25.59 -12.59 -7.14
C PRO A 65 -26.23 -11.40 -6.41
N VAL A 66 -26.89 -10.55 -7.19
CA VAL A 66 -27.75 -9.46 -6.74
C VAL A 66 -29.20 -9.83 -7.03
N ILE A 67 -30.04 -9.73 -6.00
CA ILE A 67 -31.48 -9.99 -6.11
C ILE A 67 -32.17 -8.74 -6.67
N ILE A 68 -32.72 -8.84 -7.87
CA ILE A 68 -33.50 -7.78 -8.50
C ILE A 68 -34.97 -8.07 -8.30
N TYR A 69 -35.73 -7.06 -7.89
CA TYR A 69 -37.17 -7.14 -7.76
C TYR A 69 -37.87 -6.29 -8.81
N TYR A 70 -38.97 -6.80 -9.35
CA TYR A 70 -39.82 -6.07 -10.30
C TYR A 70 -41.29 -6.47 -10.14
N ASN A 71 -42.18 -5.51 -10.43
CA ASN A 71 -43.61 -5.76 -10.38
C ASN A 71 -44.10 -6.35 -11.71
N THR A 72 -44.92 -7.39 -11.61
CA THR A 72 -45.66 -7.98 -12.73
C THR A 72 -47.16 -7.97 -12.43
N ASN A 73 -47.99 -8.28 -13.42
CA ASN A 73 -49.44 -8.42 -13.22
C ASN A 73 -49.79 -9.53 -12.20
N GLU A 74 -48.90 -10.49 -12.01
CA GLU A 74 -49.02 -11.60 -11.05
C GLU A 74 -48.44 -11.26 -9.66
N GLY A 75 -47.97 -10.02 -9.47
CA GLY A 75 -47.33 -9.56 -8.24
C GLY A 75 -45.82 -9.38 -8.36
N LEU A 76 -45.18 -9.28 -7.20
CA LEU A 76 -43.74 -9.04 -7.08
C LEU A 76 -42.96 -10.30 -7.47
N LYS A 77 -42.09 -10.19 -8.47
CA LYS A 77 -41.16 -11.26 -8.87
C LYS A 77 -39.72 -10.83 -8.58
N SER A 78 -38.83 -11.82 -8.44
CA SER A 78 -37.40 -11.60 -8.30
C SER A 78 -36.60 -12.40 -9.33
N SER A 79 -35.42 -11.91 -9.64
CA SER A 79 -34.41 -12.59 -10.45
C SER A 79 -33.02 -12.32 -9.88
N TYR A 80 -32.07 -13.23 -10.13
CA TYR A 80 -30.67 -13.00 -9.82
C TYR A 80 -29.96 -12.38 -11.02
N ALA A 81 -29.10 -11.40 -10.75
CA ALA A 81 -28.20 -10.81 -11.74
C ALA A 81 -26.79 -10.71 -11.17
N HIS A 82 -25.81 -10.69 -12.06
CA HIS A 82 -24.40 -10.57 -11.72
C HIS A 82 -23.90 -9.27 -12.34
N TYR A 83 -23.15 -8.50 -11.54
CA TYR A 83 -22.68 -7.18 -11.92
C TYR A 83 -21.20 -7.04 -11.57
N ASN A 84 -20.46 -6.29 -12.39
CA ASN A 84 -19.21 -5.68 -11.89
C ASN A 84 -19.54 -4.40 -11.08
N GLY A 85 -18.56 -3.83 -10.38
CA GLY A 85 -18.80 -2.66 -9.52
C GLY A 85 -19.29 -1.42 -10.27
N TYR A 86 -18.93 -1.26 -11.55
CA TYR A 86 -19.43 -0.15 -12.37
C TYR A 86 -20.91 -0.30 -12.70
N GLU A 87 -21.30 -1.47 -13.21
CA GLU A 87 -22.69 -1.79 -13.54
C GLU A 87 -23.58 -1.72 -12.31
N LEU A 88 -23.14 -2.33 -11.20
CA LEU A 88 -23.86 -2.29 -9.94
C LEU A 88 -24.10 -0.86 -9.46
N MET A 89 -23.07 0.01 -9.53
CA MET A 89 -23.21 1.40 -9.11
C MET A 89 -24.25 2.15 -9.96
N LYS A 90 -24.32 1.87 -11.27
CA LYS A 90 -25.34 2.47 -12.15
C LYS A 90 -26.74 1.99 -11.77
N GLU A 91 -26.91 0.71 -11.51
CA GLU A 91 -28.20 0.16 -11.09
C GLU A 91 -28.65 0.72 -9.74
N ILE A 92 -27.75 0.82 -8.75
CA ILE A 92 -28.01 1.49 -7.47
C ILE A 92 -28.49 2.92 -7.69
N ILE A 93 -27.85 3.69 -8.59
CA ILE A 93 -28.28 5.04 -8.94
C ILE A 93 -29.69 5.04 -9.54
N VAL A 94 -29.99 4.15 -10.48
CA VAL A 94 -31.32 4.04 -11.12
C VAL A 94 -32.40 3.71 -10.10
N TRP A 95 -32.16 2.71 -9.23
CA TRP A 95 -33.10 2.30 -8.20
C TRP A 95 -33.32 3.40 -7.16
N SER A 96 -32.27 4.15 -6.84
CA SER A 96 -32.34 5.28 -5.92
C SER A 96 -33.09 6.47 -6.50
N LYS A 97 -32.89 6.78 -7.80
CA LYS A 97 -33.69 7.77 -8.53
C LYS A 97 -35.16 7.36 -8.55
N SER A 98 -35.44 6.07 -8.76
CA SER A 98 -36.81 5.55 -8.68
C SER A 98 -37.42 5.74 -7.29
N LEU A 99 -36.68 5.42 -6.22
CA LEU A 99 -37.14 5.63 -4.85
C LEU A 99 -37.39 7.10 -4.53
N TYR A 100 -36.48 7.99 -4.95
CA TYR A 100 -36.60 9.44 -4.78
C TYR A 100 -37.81 10.00 -5.53
N ASN A 101 -38.06 9.56 -6.77
CA ASN A 101 -39.16 10.05 -7.58
C ASN A 101 -40.54 9.51 -7.16
N THR A 102 -40.61 8.69 -6.11
CA THR A 102 -41.87 8.11 -5.63
C THR A 102 -42.44 8.97 -4.51
N PRO A 103 -43.62 9.58 -4.68
CA PRO A 103 -44.24 10.41 -3.65
C PRO A 103 -44.55 9.60 -2.38
N SER A 104 -44.38 10.23 -1.21
CA SER A 104 -44.70 9.59 0.08
C SER A 104 -46.17 9.23 0.18
N GLU A 105 -47.04 10.07 -0.36
CA GLU A 105 -48.50 9.93 -0.32
C GLU A 105 -48.93 8.67 -1.07
N GLU A 106 -48.24 8.34 -2.17
CA GLU A 106 -48.50 7.11 -2.91
C GLU A 106 -48.17 5.88 -2.06
N LEU A 107 -47.01 5.88 -1.40
CA LEU A 107 -46.56 4.78 -0.55
C LEU A 107 -47.45 4.62 0.69
N ILE A 108 -47.84 5.73 1.33
CA ILE A 108 -48.79 5.75 2.45
C ILE A 108 -50.16 5.23 2.01
N ARG A 109 -50.65 5.62 0.82
CA ARG A 109 -51.92 5.12 0.28
C ARG A 109 -51.89 3.61 0.05
N ARG A 110 -50.78 3.07 -0.49
CA ARG A 110 -50.58 1.63 -0.63
C ARG A 110 -50.55 0.92 0.72
N ALA A 111 -49.89 1.52 1.72
CA ALA A 111 -49.87 1.03 3.10
C ALA A 111 -51.27 0.94 3.72
N LYS A 112 -52.09 1.97 3.54
CA LYS A 112 -53.49 1.99 4.00
C LYS A 112 -54.36 0.95 3.32
N ASN A 113 -54.04 0.57 2.08
CA ASN A 113 -54.72 -0.49 1.34
C ASN A 113 -54.22 -1.90 1.69
N GLY A 114 -53.39 -2.05 2.73
CA GLY A 114 -52.93 -3.35 3.24
C GLY A 114 -51.63 -3.87 2.66
N SER A 115 -50.96 -3.13 1.77
CA SER A 115 -49.62 -3.50 1.24
C SER A 115 -48.52 -2.94 2.13
N SER A 116 -47.60 -3.75 2.66
CA SER A 116 -46.48 -3.19 3.43
C SER A 116 -45.61 -2.28 2.55
N ILE A 117 -45.15 -1.15 3.09
CA ILE A 117 -44.19 -0.26 2.39
C ILE A 117 -42.90 -1.03 2.04
N PHE A 118 -42.52 -1.98 2.88
CA PHE A 118 -41.34 -2.83 2.66
C PHE A 118 -41.59 -3.97 1.66
N ASP A 119 -42.84 -4.22 1.23
CA ASP A 119 -43.11 -5.14 0.13
C ASP A 119 -42.94 -4.47 -1.24
N ASP A 120 -42.71 -3.15 -1.28
CA ASP A 120 -42.40 -2.46 -2.50
C ASP A 120 -41.00 -2.87 -3.02
N TYR A 121 -40.94 -3.21 -4.31
CA TYR A 121 -39.75 -3.75 -4.97
C TYR A 121 -38.49 -2.88 -4.74
N ARG A 122 -38.66 -1.55 -4.65
CA ARG A 122 -37.56 -0.60 -4.44
C ARG A 122 -36.90 -0.80 -3.07
N TYR A 123 -37.71 -1.00 -2.03
CA TYR A 123 -37.21 -1.21 -0.67
C TYR A 123 -36.64 -2.63 -0.50
N ARG A 124 -37.31 -3.65 -1.07
CA ARG A 124 -36.80 -5.03 -1.04
C ARG A 124 -35.46 -5.18 -1.73
N MET A 125 -35.29 -4.53 -2.88
CA MET A 125 -34.04 -4.57 -3.63
C MET A 125 -32.87 -4.01 -2.83
N PHE A 126 -33.08 -2.98 -2.02
CA PHE A 126 -32.03 -2.52 -1.10
C PHE A 126 -31.87 -3.45 0.10
N SER A 127 -32.96 -3.82 0.77
CA SER A 127 -32.93 -4.67 1.97
C SER A 127 -32.19 -5.99 1.78
N ASP A 128 -32.61 -6.77 0.78
CA ASP A 128 -32.20 -8.17 0.71
C ASP A 128 -30.74 -8.30 0.27
N ASN A 129 -30.30 -7.38 -0.58
CA ASN A 129 -28.90 -7.29 -0.99
C ASN A 129 -27.96 -6.70 0.09
N ILE A 130 -28.49 -6.00 1.11
CA ILE A 130 -27.72 -5.62 2.30
C ILE A 130 -27.48 -6.84 3.18
N LYS A 131 -28.54 -7.61 3.44
CA LYS A 131 -28.51 -8.78 4.32
C LYS A 131 -27.43 -9.77 3.90
N ASP A 132 -27.39 -10.08 2.60
CA ASP A 132 -26.41 -11.02 2.04
C ASP A 132 -25.05 -10.35 1.75
N ARG A 133 -24.93 -9.04 2.05
CA ARG A 133 -23.76 -8.19 1.76
C ARG A 133 -23.37 -8.20 0.29
N SER A 134 -24.29 -8.52 -0.62
CA SER A 134 -24.01 -8.62 -2.06
C SER A 134 -23.39 -7.34 -2.60
N TYR A 135 -23.96 -6.17 -2.26
CA TYR A 135 -23.40 -4.89 -2.70
C TYR A 135 -22.00 -4.65 -2.16
N ASN A 136 -21.78 -4.86 -0.86
CA ASN A 136 -20.48 -4.65 -0.24
C ASN A 136 -19.43 -5.61 -0.84
N ASN A 137 -19.76 -6.88 -1.06
CA ASN A 137 -18.84 -7.86 -1.62
C ASN A 137 -18.41 -7.48 -3.06
N ILE A 138 -19.36 -7.15 -3.94
CA ILE A 138 -19.08 -6.74 -5.32
C ILE A 138 -18.25 -5.45 -5.35
N MET A 139 -18.60 -4.47 -4.52
CA MET A 139 -17.84 -3.23 -4.41
C MET A 139 -16.43 -3.50 -3.87
N LYS A 140 -16.29 -4.34 -2.85
CA LYS A 140 -15.00 -4.74 -2.26
C LYS A 140 -14.10 -5.45 -3.27
N GLU A 141 -14.64 -6.34 -4.09
CA GLU A 141 -13.89 -6.99 -5.18
C GLU A 141 -13.36 -5.96 -6.18
N THR A 142 -14.23 -5.06 -6.63
CA THR A 142 -13.86 -3.97 -7.55
C THR A 142 -12.80 -3.06 -6.92
N PHE A 143 -12.94 -2.76 -5.64
CA PHE A 143 -11.97 -1.94 -4.89
C PHE A 143 -10.63 -2.62 -4.71
N LEU A 144 -10.62 -3.92 -4.45
CA LEU A 144 -9.40 -4.70 -4.33
C LEU A 144 -8.64 -4.68 -5.67
N LYS A 145 -9.34 -4.78 -6.79
CA LYS A 145 -8.73 -4.62 -8.13
C LYS A 145 -8.12 -3.23 -8.31
N ILE A 146 -8.89 -2.15 -8.07
CA ILE A 146 -8.40 -0.76 -8.13
C ILE A 146 -7.17 -0.56 -7.26
N TYR A 147 -7.21 -1.08 -6.04
CA TYR A 147 -6.11 -0.97 -5.08
C TYR A 147 -4.87 -1.73 -5.55
N ASN A 148 -5.03 -2.97 -6.01
CA ASN A 148 -3.94 -3.79 -6.49
C ASN A 148 -3.27 -3.16 -7.72
N GLU A 149 -4.03 -2.63 -8.67
CA GLU A 149 -3.47 -1.91 -9.81
C GLU A 149 -2.69 -0.66 -9.40
N ALA A 150 -3.23 0.12 -8.47
CA ALA A 150 -2.54 1.30 -7.94
C ALA A 150 -1.25 0.90 -7.21
N ASN A 151 -1.29 -0.17 -6.43
CA ASN A 151 -0.15 -0.73 -5.71
C ASN A 151 0.91 -1.28 -6.68
N ASP A 152 0.51 -2.02 -7.71
CA ASP A 152 1.39 -2.58 -8.73
C ASP A 152 2.06 -1.48 -9.56
N TYR A 153 1.32 -0.42 -9.88
CA TYR A 153 1.87 0.78 -10.50
C TYR A 153 2.92 1.47 -9.63
N GLN A 154 2.68 1.60 -8.32
CA GLN A 154 3.66 2.14 -7.37
C GLN A 154 4.87 1.21 -7.21
N ASN A 155 4.65 -0.10 -7.08
CA ASN A 155 5.69 -1.11 -6.98
C ASN A 155 6.58 -1.12 -8.23
N SER A 156 5.99 -0.98 -9.42
CA SER A 156 6.73 -0.87 -10.68
C SER A 156 7.64 0.36 -10.69
N LYS A 157 7.18 1.52 -10.22
CA LYS A 157 8.04 2.72 -10.08
C LYS A 157 9.19 2.49 -9.11
N ILE A 158 8.92 1.85 -7.98
CA ILE A 158 9.93 1.57 -6.97
C ILE A 158 10.95 0.54 -7.48
N LEU A 159 10.50 -0.47 -8.23
CA LEU A 159 11.35 -1.45 -8.89
C LEU A 159 12.30 -0.78 -9.90
N VAL A 160 11.82 0.18 -10.69
CA VAL A 160 12.67 0.97 -11.60
C VAL A 160 13.77 1.70 -10.82
N ILE A 161 13.44 2.31 -9.68
CA ILE A 161 14.43 2.97 -8.83
C ILE A 161 15.43 1.97 -8.25
N TYR A 162 14.97 0.79 -7.84
CA TYR A 162 15.83 -0.28 -7.35
C TYR A 162 16.80 -0.78 -8.42
N ILE A 163 16.31 -1.04 -9.64
CA ILE A 163 17.14 -1.43 -10.79
C ILE A 163 18.18 -0.36 -11.07
N PHE A 164 17.78 0.92 -11.08
CA PHE A 164 18.71 2.03 -11.29
C PHE A 164 19.81 2.08 -10.20
N THR A 165 19.43 1.83 -8.94
CA THR A 165 20.36 1.77 -7.82
C THR A 165 21.35 0.60 -7.96
N VAL A 166 20.86 -0.60 -8.31
CA VAL A 166 21.71 -1.78 -8.56
C VAL A 166 22.67 -1.52 -9.72
N VAL A 167 22.19 -0.92 -10.81
CA VAL A 167 23.03 -0.56 -11.97
C VAL A 167 24.14 0.41 -11.54
N ILE A 168 23.85 1.43 -10.73
CA ILE A 168 24.86 2.34 -10.19
C ILE A 168 25.89 1.60 -9.33
N VAL A 169 25.44 0.68 -8.48
CA VAL A 169 26.35 -0.13 -7.63
C VAL A 169 27.24 -1.02 -8.49
N VAL A 170 26.71 -1.68 -9.52
CA VAL A 170 27.50 -2.50 -10.45
C VAL A 170 28.50 -1.65 -11.23
N LEU A 171 28.08 -0.49 -11.73
CA LEU A 171 28.98 0.48 -12.39
C LEU A 171 30.10 0.92 -11.45
N SER A 172 29.80 1.16 -10.17
CA SER A 172 30.80 1.45 -9.13
C SER A 172 31.82 0.33 -8.99
N LEU A 173 31.35 -0.93 -8.90
CA LEU A 173 32.22 -2.11 -8.80
C LEU A 173 33.10 -2.29 -10.03
N VAL A 174 32.57 -2.03 -11.23
CA VAL A 174 33.34 -2.08 -12.48
C VAL A 174 34.44 -1.02 -12.48
N ILE A 175 34.11 0.22 -12.10
CA ILE A 175 35.10 1.30 -11.96
C ILE A 175 36.18 0.90 -10.94
N ASN A 176 35.82 0.24 -9.85
CA ASN A 176 36.77 -0.25 -8.85
C ASN A 176 37.75 -1.27 -9.43
N ILE A 177 37.25 -2.24 -10.20
CA ILE A 177 38.09 -3.24 -10.86
C ILE A 177 39.08 -2.55 -11.81
N PHE A 178 38.61 -1.59 -12.62
CA PHE A 178 39.52 -0.82 -13.47
C PHE A 178 40.50 0.06 -12.68
N GLY A 179 40.12 0.55 -11.50
CA GLY A 179 41.01 1.25 -10.58
C GLY A 179 42.17 0.35 -10.10
N SER A 180 41.87 -0.91 -9.75
CA SER A 180 42.86 -1.89 -9.30
C SER A 180 43.91 -2.27 -10.36
N LEU A 181 43.60 -2.12 -11.66
CA LEU A 181 44.60 -2.29 -12.71
C LEU A 181 45.78 -1.31 -12.56
N LYS A 182 45.55 -0.13 -11.97
CA LYS A 182 46.62 0.84 -11.69
C LYS A 182 47.61 0.30 -10.67
N ASP A 183 47.13 -0.47 -9.69
CA ASP A 183 47.94 -1.15 -8.67
C ASP A 183 48.76 -2.31 -9.25
N ILE A 184 48.26 -2.91 -10.33
CA ILE A 184 49.01 -3.92 -11.10
C ILE A 184 50.10 -3.21 -11.93
N VAL A 185 49.77 -2.09 -12.58
CA VAL A 185 50.72 -1.30 -13.37
C VAL A 185 51.85 -0.76 -12.50
N SER A 186 51.59 -0.25 -11.29
CA SER A 186 52.65 0.23 -10.39
C SER A 186 53.64 -0.89 -10.02
N ARG A 187 53.16 -2.11 -9.76
CA ARG A 187 54.04 -3.27 -9.51
C ARG A 187 54.89 -3.66 -10.73
N PHE A 188 54.36 -3.46 -11.94
CA PHE A 188 55.15 -3.62 -13.16
C PHE A 188 56.21 -2.52 -13.29
N GLU A 189 55.94 -1.31 -12.80
CA GLU A 189 56.87 -0.18 -12.76
C GLU A 189 58.08 -0.48 -11.88
N ASP A 190 57.83 -0.92 -10.63
CA ASP A 190 58.87 -1.36 -9.70
C ASP A 190 59.72 -2.49 -10.30
N SER A 191 59.07 -3.42 -11.01
CA SER A 191 59.74 -4.55 -11.66
C SER A 191 60.62 -4.08 -12.82
N ILE A 192 60.13 -3.16 -13.66
CA ILE A 192 60.90 -2.58 -14.77
C ILE A 192 62.09 -1.78 -14.23
N GLU A 193 61.90 -0.99 -13.17
CA GLU A 193 62.97 -0.22 -12.55
C GLU A 193 64.09 -1.14 -12.06
N SER A 194 63.73 -2.24 -11.37
CA SER A 194 64.69 -3.26 -10.94
C SER A 194 65.47 -3.88 -12.11
N ILE A 195 64.80 -4.13 -13.25
CA ILE A 195 65.43 -4.68 -14.46
C ILE A 195 66.38 -3.65 -15.07
N THR A 196 65.98 -2.38 -15.18
CA THR A 196 66.86 -1.33 -15.71
C THR A 196 68.09 -1.08 -14.83
N GLN A 197 67.98 -1.23 -13.52
CA GLN A 197 69.13 -1.15 -12.60
C GLN A 197 70.11 -2.32 -12.79
N ILE A 198 69.61 -3.52 -13.10
CA ILE A 198 70.45 -4.72 -13.32
C ILE A 198 71.27 -4.61 -14.62
N TYR A 199 70.73 -3.95 -15.65
CA TYR A 199 71.35 -3.89 -16.98
C TYR A 199 72.23 -2.66 -17.23
N ASP A 200 72.50 -1.84 -16.21
CA ASP A 200 73.43 -0.69 -16.23
C ASP A 200 73.25 0.21 -17.46
N ILE A 201 72.00 0.36 -17.90
CA ILE A 201 71.64 1.30 -18.96
C ILE A 201 71.75 2.68 -18.32
N ASN A 202 72.75 3.48 -18.73
CA ASN A 202 73.04 4.80 -18.18
C ASN A 202 71.79 5.72 -18.29
N TYR A 203 71.00 5.76 -17.21
CA TYR A 203 69.72 6.45 -17.10
C TYR A 203 69.81 7.70 -16.23
N ASP A 204 71.03 8.14 -15.87
CA ASP A 204 71.27 9.17 -14.86
C ASP A 204 70.69 10.55 -15.26
N ASP A 205 70.66 10.88 -16.55
CA ASP A 205 70.08 12.15 -17.02
C ASP A 205 68.54 12.18 -16.98
N LYS A 206 67.88 11.00 -17.05
CA LYS A 206 66.43 10.91 -16.84
C LYS A 206 66.09 10.77 -15.35
N LYS A 207 66.92 10.08 -14.56
CA LYS A 207 66.75 9.85 -13.13
C LYS A 207 66.68 11.15 -12.31
N LYS A 208 67.52 12.15 -12.61
CA LYS A 208 67.43 13.50 -12.01
C LYS A 208 66.11 14.24 -12.29
N LYS A 209 65.40 13.87 -13.37
CA LYS A 209 64.08 14.41 -13.69
C LYS A 209 62.97 13.70 -12.91
N PHE A 210 63.19 12.47 -12.47
CA PHE A 210 62.29 11.69 -11.61
C PHE A 210 62.46 12.02 -10.12
N GLU A 211 63.69 12.21 -9.63
CA GLU A 211 63.94 12.55 -8.20
C GLU A 211 63.34 13.91 -7.79
N ASN A 212 63.26 14.88 -8.72
CA ASN A 212 62.56 16.15 -8.49
C ASN A 212 61.02 16.02 -8.51
N VAL A 213 60.47 14.89 -8.98
CA VAL A 213 59.04 14.59 -8.95
C VAL A 213 58.68 13.81 -7.68
N GLU A 214 59.58 12.96 -7.16
CA GLU A 214 59.41 12.18 -5.92
C GLU A 214 59.48 13.00 -4.63
N ASN A 215 60.13 14.17 -4.63
CA ASN A 215 60.17 15.03 -3.45
C ASN A 215 58.86 15.79 -3.15
N ASN A 216 57.79 15.54 -3.92
CA ASN A 216 56.44 15.89 -3.50
C ASN A 216 56.03 14.95 -2.37
N GLY A 217 56.08 15.45 -1.13
CA GLY A 217 56.03 14.68 0.12
C GLY A 217 55.12 13.46 0.13
N SER A 218 55.58 12.39 0.80
CA SER A 218 54.96 11.06 0.94
C SER A 218 53.44 11.02 1.11
N PHE A 219 52.85 12.08 1.68
CA PHE A 219 51.42 12.28 1.79
C PHE A 219 50.68 12.35 0.44
N MET A 220 51.27 12.95 -0.59
CA MET A 220 50.65 13.04 -1.92
C MET A 220 50.56 11.69 -2.61
N ASN A 221 51.58 10.83 -2.49
CA ASN A 221 51.54 9.47 -3.03
C ASN A 221 50.45 8.65 -2.35
N TYR A 222 50.31 8.78 -1.02
CA TYR A 222 49.22 8.13 -0.27
C TYR A 222 47.82 8.58 -0.72
N ILE A 223 47.66 9.87 -1.06
CA ILE A 223 46.41 10.40 -1.63
C ILE A 223 46.14 9.78 -3.00
N TYR A 224 47.15 9.61 -3.86
CA TYR A 224 46.96 9.01 -5.18
C TYR A 224 46.54 7.54 -5.12
N ASP A 225 47.07 6.78 -4.16
CA ASP A 225 46.69 5.37 -3.94
C ASP A 225 45.26 5.27 -3.39
N MET A 226 44.86 6.21 -2.53
CA MET A 226 43.52 6.25 -1.93
C MET A 226 42.43 6.80 -2.87
N GLN A 227 42.77 7.42 -4.00
CA GLN A 227 41.78 8.04 -4.90
C GLN A 227 40.75 7.05 -5.44
N GLY A 228 41.16 5.82 -5.76
CA GLY A 228 40.23 4.77 -6.23
C GLY A 228 39.20 4.41 -5.16
N TYR A 229 39.66 4.18 -3.93
CA TYR A 229 38.79 3.91 -2.78
C TYR A 229 37.84 5.08 -2.50
N LEU A 230 38.32 6.32 -2.58
CA LEU A 230 37.51 7.52 -2.37
C LEU A 230 36.39 7.65 -3.40
N ILE A 231 36.66 7.37 -4.68
CA ILE A 231 35.64 7.33 -5.74
C ILE A 231 34.56 6.30 -5.42
N ASN A 232 34.94 5.09 -4.99
CA ASN A 232 33.98 4.02 -4.68
C ASN A 232 33.11 4.38 -3.48
N ILE A 233 33.71 4.94 -2.43
CA ILE A 233 32.98 5.42 -1.25
C ILE A 233 31.98 6.50 -1.66
N LEU A 234 32.36 7.45 -2.52
CA LEU A 234 31.46 8.49 -3.03
C LEU A 234 30.28 7.92 -3.81
N ILE A 235 30.51 6.95 -4.69
CA ILE A 235 29.44 6.34 -5.48
C ILE A 235 28.52 5.49 -4.59
N LEU A 236 29.08 4.70 -3.67
CA LEU A 236 28.30 3.90 -2.72
C LEU A 236 27.47 4.81 -1.82
N PHE A 237 28.05 5.89 -1.30
CA PHE A 237 27.35 6.88 -0.49
C PHE A 237 26.22 7.55 -1.26
N THR A 238 26.44 7.87 -2.54
CA THR A 238 25.41 8.41 -3.44
C THR A 238 24.24 7.43 -3.62
N ALA A 239 24.53 6.14 -3.83
CA ALA A 239 23.51 5.11 -3.97
C ALA A 239 22.69 4.95 -2.67
N LEU A 240 23.37 4.93 -1.51
CA LEU A 240 22.72 4.84 -0.20
C LEU A 240 21.85 6.06 0.11
N LEU A 241 22.34 7.27 -0.21
CA LEU A 241 21.59 8.52 -0.03
C LEU A 241 20.26 8.53 -0.78
N ILE A 242 20.19 7.89 -1.95
CA ILE A 242 18.96 7.80 -2.74
C ILE A 242 18.07 6.65 -2.22
N ALA A 243 18.66 5.49 -1.92
CA ALA A 243 17.92 4.29 -1.58
C ALA A 243 17.27 4.33 -0.18
N ILE A 244 18.00 4.79 0.84
CA ILE A 244 17.54 4.73 2.25
C ILE A 244 16.23 5.53 2.46
N PRO A 245 16.09 6.79 2.01
CA PRO A 245 14.85 7.54 2.18
C PRO A 245 13.65 6.85 1.53
N ILE A 246 13.85 6.23 0.36
CA ILE A 246 12.78 5.57 -0.38
C ILE A 246 12.31 4.31 0.35
N ILE A 247 13.24 3.46 0.81
CA ILE A 247 12.92 2.22 1.53
C ILE A 247 12.21 2.53 2.85
N THR A 248 12.78 3.44 3.64
CA THR A 248 12.24 3.81 4.96
C THR A 248 10.85 4.43 4.84
N LYS A 249 10.63 5.28 3.83
CA LYS A 249 9.35 5.93 3.62
C LYS A 249 8.30 5.03 3.00
N LYS A 250 8.67 4.10 2.10
CA LYS A 250 7.75 3.07 1.62
C LYS A 250 7.18 2.26 2.78
N TYR A 251 8.06 1.72 3.63
CA TYR A 251 7.66 0.95 4.80
C TYR A 251 6.72 1.73 5.74
N TYR A 252 7.00 3.03 5.90
CA TYR A 252 6.14 3.92 6.66
C TYR A 252 4.75 4.13 6.02
N MET A 253 4.69 4.31 4.70
CA MET A 253 3.44 4.52 3.96
C MET A 253 2.55 3.27 4.00
N ASP A 254 3.11 2.09 3.76
CA ASP A 254 2.35 0.83 3.76
C ASP A 254 1.64 0.59 5.10
N LYS A 255 2.33 0.89 6.22
CA LYS A 255 1.74 0.82 7.56
C LYS A 255 0.60 1.82 7.76
N ARG A 256 0.80 3.08 7.34
CA ARG A 256 -0.19 4.17 7.45
C ARG A 256 -1.43 3.92 6.61
N VAL A 257 -1.29 3.34 5.41
CA VAL A 257 -2.43 3.00 4.54
C VAL A 257 -3.36 1.99 5.22
N ASN A 258 -2.82 0.90 5.77
CA ASN A 258 -3.64 -0.11 6.47
C ASN A 258 -4.39 0.48 7.67
N PHE A 259 -3.73 1.34 8.45
CA PHE A 259 -4.38 2.03 9.57
C PHE A 259 -5.49 2.99 9.13
N ASN A 260 -5.28 3.71 8.03
CA ASN A 260 -6.30 4.58 7.45
C ASN A 260 -7.49 3.76 6.93
N LEU A 261 -7.26 2.58 6.35
CA LEU A 261 -8.35 1.68 5.95
C LEU A 261 -9.17 1.21 7.15
N SER A 262 -8.53 0.74 8.22
CA SER A 262 -9.24 0.33 9.46
C SER A 262 -10.01 1.47 10.11
N THR A 263 -9.57 2.72 9.93
CA THR A 263 -10.33 3.89 10.39
C THR A 263 -11.64 4.06 9.62
N VAL A 264 -11.61 3.84 8.30
CA VAL A 264 -12.83 3.94 7.48
C VAL A 264 -13.78 2.78 7.76
N GLU A 265 -13.26 1.58 8.02
CA GLU A 265 -14.07 0.43 8.44
C GLU A 265 -14.88 0.72 9.73
N ARG A 266 -14.33 1.48 10.70
CA ARG A 266 -15.09 1.91 11.89
C ARG A 266 -16.33 2.71 11.53
N LYS A 267 -16.24 3.57 10.52
CA LYS A 267 -17.36 4.43 10.07
C LYS A 267 -18.48 3.58 9.48
N GLU A 268 -18.14 2.56 8.70
CA GLU A 268 -19.10 1.58 8.18
C GLU A 268 -19.74 0.79 9.33
N MET A 269 -18.94 0.32 10.29
CA MET A 269 -19.45 -0.43 11.45
C MET A 269 -20.42 0.37 12.31
N ILE A 270 -20.19 1.67 12.53
CA ILE A 270 -21.15 2.53 13.25
C ILE A 270 -22.52 2.59 12.55
N ILE A 271 -22.53 2.56 11.22
CA ILE A 271 -23.75 2.56 10.41
C ILE A 271 -24.44 1.21 10.47
N ASP A 272 -23.67 0.13 10.33
CA ASP A 272 -24.15 -1.24 10.48
C ASP A 272 -24.78 -1.46 11.86
N LEU A 273 -24.15 -0.96 12.93
CA LEU A 273 -24.69 -1.04 14.29
C LEU A 273 -26.05 -0.36 14.42
N ASN A 274 -26.23 0.81 13.79
CA ASN A 274 -27.53 1.49 13.78
C ASN A 274 -28.58 0.69 13.02
N LEU A 275 -28.21 0.19 11.83
CA LEU A 275 -29.11 -0.57 10.97
C LEU A 275 -29.54 -1.86 11.67
N TYR A 276 -28.60 -2.69 12.12
CA TYR A 276 -28.94 -3.94 12.79
C TYR A 276 -29.55 -3.72 14.17
N GLY A 277 -29.25 -2.61 14.85
CA GLY A 277 -29.96 -2.17 16.06
C GLY A 277 -31.45 -1.93 15.78
N LEU A 278 -31.74 -1.18 14.71
CA LEU A 278 -33.11 -0.94 14.24
C LEU A 278 -33.81 -2.26 13.89
N GLU A 279 -33.18 -3.09 13.06
CA GLU A 279 -33.75 -4.39 12.63
C GLU A 279 -33.96 -5.34 13.81
N THR A 280 -33.09 -5.31 14.83
CA THR A 280 -33.24 -6.06 16.08
C THR A 280 -34.47 -5.63 16.88
N ILE A 281 -34.84 -4.35 16.85
CA ILE A 281 -36.03 -3.88 17.58
C ILE A 281 -37.30 -4.23 16.79
N ILE A 282 -37.27 -4.02 15.48
CA ILE A 282 -38.44 -4.23 14.60
C ILE A 282 -38.78 -5.70 14.48
N GLN A 283 -37.76 -6.55 14.32
CA GLN A 283 -37.91 -7.96 13.97
C GLN A 283 -38.69 -8.12 12.64
N ASP A 284 -38.18 -7.52 11.55
CA ASP A 284 -38.75 -7.69 10.21
C ASP A 284 -38.49 -9.11 9.69
N MET A 285 -39.42 -10.02 10.00
CA MET A 285 -39.30 -11.45 9.68
C MET A 285 -39.39 -11.74 8.17
N LYS A 286 -39.79 -10.75 7.35
CA LYS A 286 -39.79 -10.91 5.89
C LYS A 286 -38.39 -10.75 5.31
N ALA A 287 -37.62 -9.80 5.85
CA ALA A 287 -36.24 -9.55 5.43
C ALA A 287 -35.27 -10.51 6.13
N PHE A 288 -35.42 -10.68 7.44
CA PHE A 288 -34.48 -11.44 8.27
C PHE A 288 -35.12 -12.66 8.90
N VAL A 289 -34.38 -13.76 8.93
CA VAL A 289 -34.78 -14.93 9.72
C VAL A 289 -34.65 -14.57 11.20
N ALA A 290 -35.56 -15.07 12.04
CA ALA A 290 -35.55 -14.84 13.48
C ALA A 290 -34.15 -15.08 14.09
N GLY A 291 -33.57 -14.05 14.72
CA GLY A 291 -32.24 -14.08 15.32
C GLY A 291 -31.07 -13.66 14.44
N SER A 292 -31.30 -13.50 13.13
CA SER A 292 -30.26 -13.02 12.22
C SER A 292 -29.85 -11.57 12.51
N PRO A 293 -30.76 -10.61 12.77
CA PRO A 293 -30.37 -9.23 13.09
C PRO A 293 -29.53 -9.12 14.37
N GLU A 294 -29.87 -9.89 15.40
CA GLU A 294 -29.14 -9.93 16.67
C GLU A 294 -27.73 -10.49 16.48
N SER A 295 -27.60 -11.56 15.69
CA SER A 295 -26.29 -12.14 15.37
C SER A 295 -25.43 -11.14 14.58
N LEU A 296 -26.01 -10.46 13.59
CA LEU A 296 -25.32 -9.43 12.81
C LEU A 296 -24.91 -8.23 13.69
N LEU A 297 -25.81 -7.76 14.55
CA LEU A 297 -25.54 -6.70 15.52
C LEU A 297 -24.40 -7.09 16.46
N ASN A 298 -24.47 -8.27 17.07
CA ASN A 298 -23.43 -8.78 17.97
C ASN A 298 -22.07 -8.90 17.28
N ASN A 299 -22.03 -9.43 16.07
CA ASN A 299 -20.80 -9.54 15.30
C ASN A 299 -20.19 -8.16 15.04
N LYS A 300 -21.03 -7.16 14.70
CA LYS A 300 -20.58 -5.79 14.46
C LYS A 300 -20.10 -5.07 15.71
N ILE A 301 -20.71 -5.35 16.86
CA ILE A 301 -20.23 -4.87 18.16
C ILE A 301 -18.81 -5.40 18.41
N ILE A 302 -18.60 -6.72 18.27
CA ILE A 302 -17.29 -7.36 18.51
C ILE A 302 -16.23 -6.84 17.51
N GLU A 303 -16.58 -6.71 16.23
CA GLU A 303 -15.69 -6.18 15.19
C GLU A 303 -15.23 -4.74 15.53
N LEU A 304 -16.18 -3.85 15.85
CA LEU A 304 -15.87 -2.46 16.15
C LEU A 304 -15.06 -2.33 17.45
N GLU A 305 -15.38 -3.07 18.50
CA GLU A 305 -14.61 -3.11 19.74
C GLU A 305 -13.17 -3.58 19.52
N THR A 306 -13.01 -4.63 18.71
CA THR A 306 -11.70 -5.18 18.37
C THR A 306 -10.86 -4.15 17.62
N ILE A 307 -11.44 -3.46 16.63
CA ILE A 307 -10.72 -2.45 15.86
C ILE A 307 -10.44 -1.20 16.70
N GLN A 308 -11.38 -0.76 17.54
CA GLN A 308 -11.15 0.35 18.46
C GLN A 308 -9.97 0.05 19.39
N ASN A 309 -9.94 -1.12 20.01
CA ASN A 309 -8.85 -1.55 20.87
C ASN A 309 -7.51 -1.63 20.12
N LYS A 310 -7.51 -2.18 18.90
CA LYS A 310 -6.29 -2.25 18.07
C LYS A 310 -5.75 -0.87 17.70
N ILE A 311 -6.63 0.08 17.38
CA ILE A 311 -6.27 1.47 17.06
C ILE A 311 -5.76 2.19 18.31
N TYR A 312 -6.49 2.08 19.42
CA TYR A 312 -6.15 2.71 20.70
C TYR A 312 -4.79 2.20 21.23
N LEU A 313 -4.55 0.89 21.18
CA LEU A 313 -3.31 0.27 21.67
C LEU A 313 -2.13 0.36 20.69
N GLY A 314 -2.35 0.80 19.44
CA GLY A 314 -1.30 0.83 18.41
C GLY A 314 -0.90 -0.56 17.88
N GLN A 315 -1.81 -1.53 17.91
CA GLN A 315 -1.56 -2.90 17.43
C GLN A 315 -1.58 -3.01 15.89
N LEU A 316 -1.93 -1.95 15.19
CA LEU A 316 -1.94 -1.88 13.72
C LEU A 316 -0.60 -1.39 13.13
N ASN A 317 0.52 -1.70 13.79
CA ASN A 317 1.87 -1.26 13.42
C ASN A 317 2.09 0.26 13.40
N ILE A 318 1.25 1.01 14.10
CA ILE A 318 1.37 2.46 14.29
C ILE A 318 1.37 2.73 15.80
N GLU A 319 1.97 3.83 16.20
CA GLU A 319 1.88 4.31 17.57
C GLU A 319 0.41 4.43 18.02
N SER A 320 0.16 4.17 19.31
CA SER A 320 -1.14 4.38 19.94
C SER A 320 -1.69 5.76 19.58
N THR A 321 -3.00 5.86 19.37
CA THR A 321 -3.65 7.14 19.09
C THR A 321 -3.42 8.19 20.17
N THR A 322 -3.14 7.77 21.40
CA THR A 322 -2.77 8.65 22.52
C THR A 322 -1.44 9.38 22.32
N LYS A 323 -0.57 8.87 21.43
CA LYS A 323 0.75 9.45 21.11
C LYS A 323 0.71 10.34 19.86
N ILE A 324 -0.34 10.24 19.04
CA ILE A 324 -0.48 11.02 17.81
C ILE A 324 -1.03 12.40 18.17
N LYS A 325 -0.13 13.38 18.33
CA LYS A 325 -0.45 14.73 18.81
C LYS A 325 -1.54 15.42 18.00
N GLU A 326 -1.57 15.18 16.69
CA GLU A 326 -2.54 15.76 15.77
C GLU A 326 -3.98 15.32 16.09
N LEU A 327 -4.15 14.15 16.70
CA LEU A 327 -5.45 13.61 17.09
C LEU A 327 -5.92 14.06 18.48
N ASN A 328 -5.07 14.69 19.30
CA ASN A 328 -5.44 15.12 20.65
C ASN A 328 -6.64 16.07 20.64
N SER A 329 -6.73 16.92 19.62
CA SER A 329 -7.86 17.85 19.43
C SER A 329 -9.22 17.17 19.28
N LEU A 330 -9.23 15.90 18.86
CA LEU A 330 -10.42 15.13 18.57
C LEU A 330 -10.71 14.06 19.63
N LEU A 331 -9.64 13.48 20.19
CA LEU A 331 -9.71 12.39 21.17
C LEU A 331 -9.74 12.88 22.62
N VAL A 332 -9.04 13.97 22.95
CA VAL A 332 -8.91 14.44 24.33
C VAL A 332 -9.73 15.71 24.57
N ASN A 333 -9.71 16.63 23.60
CA ASN A 333 -10.42 17.89 23.75
C ASN A 333 -11.92 17.71 23.53
N ASN A 334 -12.72 18.29 24.43
CA ASN A 334 -14.17 18.23 24.38
C ASN A 334 -14.77 19.20 23.34
N ASN A 335 -14.35 19.05 22.09
CA ASN A 335 -14.75 19.88 20.96
C ASN A 335 -15.88 19.22 20.15
N CYS A 336 -16.75 20.06 19.57
CA CYS A 336 -17.81 19.59 18.68
C CYS A 336 -17.23 18.82 17.48
N LYS A 337 -17.78 17.63 17.21
CA LYS A 337 -17.39 16.81 16.05
C LYS A 337 -17.99 17.34 14.74
N LEU A 338 -19.06 18.13 14.83
CA LEU A 338 -19.64 18.93 13.75
C LEU A 338 -19.03 20.34 13.75
N ASP A 339 -19.71 21.30 13.13
CA ASP A 339 -19.43 22.72 13.29
C ASP A 339 -19.92 23.19 14.67
N GLU A 340 -19.14 24.04 15.34
CA GLU A 340 -19.42 24.45 16.72
C GLU A 340 -20.81 25.11 16.85
N SER A 341 -21.23 25.90 15.84
CA SER A 341 -22.55 26.51 15.79
C SER A 341 -23.69 25.48 15.81
N ILE A 342 -23.49 24.31 15.20
CA ILE A 342 -24.48 23.23 15.21
C ILE A 342 -24.61 22.67 16.62
N CYS A 343 -23.49 22.39 17.29
CA CYS A 343 -23.50 21.90 18.68
C CYS A 343 -24.06 22.93 19.68
N GLU A 344 -23.83 24.23 19.46
CA GLU A 344 -24.40 25.29 20.30
C GLU A 344 -25.92 25.40 20.15
N SER A 345 -26.42 25.23 18.92
CA SER A 345 -27.85 25.24 18.58
C SER A 345 -28.58 23.92 18.87
N LEU A 346 -27.86 22.89 19.35
CA LEU A 346 -28.40 21.55 19.55
C LEU A 346 -29.48 21.55 20.63
N GLU A 347 -30.66 21.04 20.26
CA GLU A 347 -31.76 20.77 21.18
C GLU A 347 -31.40 19.54 22.02
N GLU A 348 -31.21 19.72 23.31
CA GLU A 348 -30.89 18.62 24.23
C GLU A 348 -32.14 17.80 24.51
N ILE A 349 -31.98 16.48 24.57
CA ILE A 349 -33.05 15.53 24.89
C ILE A 349 -32.54 14.69 26.08
N PRO A 350 -32.67 15.19 27.32
CA PRO A 350 -32.13 14.52 28.50
C PRO A 350 -32.68 13.11 28.71
N GLU A 351 -33.90 12.82 28.25
CA GLU A 351 -34.56 11.52 28.41
C GLU A 351 -33.83 10.37 27.71
N ILE A 352 -33.00 10.68 26.71
CA ILE A 352 -32.21 9.71 25.96
C ILE A 352 -30.70 9.93 26.16
N ASP A 353 -30.29 10.73 27.13
CA ASP A 353 -28.89 11.14 27.38
C ASP A 353 -28.24 11.94 26.23
N PHE A 354 -29.03 12.52 25.32
CA PHE A 354 -28.53 13.33 24.22
C PHE A 354 -28.35 14.79 24.67
N THR A 355 -27.15 15.10 25.17
CA THR A 355 -26.78 16.42 25.70
C THR A 355 -25.59 17.01 24.94
N LYS A 356 -25.37 18.32 25.04
CA LYS A 356 -24.21 18.99 24.45
C LYS A 356 -22.89 18.43 25.00
N ASN A 357 -22.86 18.07 26.28
CA ASN A 357 -21.69 17.46 26.90
C ASN A 357 -21.38 16.08 26.30
N MET A 358 -22.41 15.28 26.04
CA MET A 358 -22.26 13.96 25.44
C MET A 358 -21.66 14.03 24.03
N VAL A 359 -22.20 14.87 23.15
CA VAL A 359 -21.69 15.00 21.77
C VAL A 359 -20.32 15.68 21.68
N LYS A 360 -19.90 16.34 22.76
CA LYS A 360 -18.57 16.96 22.90
C LYS A 360 -17.52 16.00 23.47
N LEU A 361 -17.87 14.81 23.95
CA LEU A 361 -16.89 13.83 24.42
C LEU A 361 -15.79 13.56 23.38
N GLY A 362 -14.66 13.04 23.85
CA GLY A 362 -13.64 12.47 22.97
C GLY A 362 -14.25 11.43 22.04
N LEU A 363 -13.72 11.31 20.81
CA LEU A 363 -14.32 10.44 19.80
C LEU A 363 -14.38 8.97 20.24
N ASN A 364 -13.40 8.51 21.03
CA ASN A 364 -13.38 7.13 21.49
C ASN A 364 -14.48 6.90 22.53
N GLU A 365 -14.60 7.80 23.51
CA GLU A 365 -15.63 7.78 24.54
C GLU A 365 -17.03 7.84 23.93
N LEU A 366 -17.23 8.68 22.90
CA LEU A 366 -18.50 8.76 22.19
C LEU A 366 -18.84 7.44 21.47
N ILE A 367 -17.85 6.77 20.89
CA ILE A 367 -18.05 5.47 20.23
C ILE A 367 -18.27 4.36 21.26
N ASP A 368 -17.61 4.41 22.41
CA ASP A 368 -17.80 3.44 23.51
C ASP A 368 -19.21 3.56 24.10
N GLU A 369 -19.72 4.78 24.25
CA GLU A 369 -21.11 5.01 24.64
C GLU A 369 -22.07 4.46 23.57
N TYR A 370 -21.79 4.72 22.29
CA TYR A 370 -22.58 4.19 21.18
C TYR A 370 -22.62 2.64 21.14
N LEU A 371 -21.49 2.00 21.44
CA LEU A 371 -21.37 0.54 21.59
C LEU A 371 -22.14 0.02 22.79
N THR A 372 -22.09 0.73 23.92
CA THR A 372 -22.85 0.38 25.13
C THR A 372 -24.35 0.39 24.86
N LYS A 373 -24.84 1.39 24.13
CA LYS A 373 -26.24 1.47 23.70
C LYS A 373 -26.59 0.36 22.70
N SER A 374 -25.66 -0.02 21.80
CA SER A 374 -25.84 -1.17 20.89
C SER A 374 -26.01 -2.48 21.66
N LYS A 375 -25.18 -2.72 22.68
CA LYS A 375 -25.25 -3.88 23.56
C LYS A 375 -26.55 -3.91 24.36
N SER A 376 -27.01 -2.75 24.83
CA SER A 376 -28.29 -2.62 25.52
C SER A 376 -29.46 -3.02 24.62
N ILE A 377 -29.51 -2.51 23.38
CA ILE A 377 -30.51 -2.91 22.37
C ILE A 377 -30.51 -4.43 22.16
N LEU A 378 -29.32 -5.01 21.96
CA LEU A 378 -29.16 -6.46 21.79
C LEU A 378 -29.69 -7.24 23.00
N ASN A 379 -29.38 -6.80 24.22
CA ASN A 379 -29.82 -7.46 25.45
C ASN A 379 -31.33 -7.32 25.71
N LYS A 380 -31.93 -6.21 25.29
CA LYS A 380 -33.37 -5.96 25.35
C LYS A 380 -34.15 -6.74 24.29
N SER A 381 -33.47 -7.27 23.28
CA SER A 381 -34.11 -8.02 22.19
C SER A 381 -34.95 -9.17 22.76
N GLN A 382 -36.22 -9.23 22.34
CA GLN A 382 -37.16 -10.26 22.81
C GLN A 382 -37.16 -11.48 21.88
N ILE A 383 -36.02 -11.81 21.27
CA ILE A 383 -35.85 -12.88 20.28
C ILE A 383 -36.51 -14.21 20.70
N LYS A 384 -36.39 -14.57 21.99
CA LYS A 384 -36.96 -15.81 22.55
C LYS A 384 -38.49 -15.87 22.40
N LYS A 385 -39.17 -14.73 22.43
CA LYS A 385 -40.63 -14.65 22.23
C LYS A 385 -41.02 -14.82 20.76
N TYR A 386 -40.14 -14.46 19.83
CA TYR A 386 -40.42 -14.45 18.39
C TYR A 386 -39.93 -15.71 17.67
N LYS A 387 -39.08 -16.51 18.31
CA LYS A 387 -38.68 -17.82 17.80
C LYS A 387 -39.76 -18.88 18.07
N ASN A 388 -40.98 -18.65 17.61
CA ASN A 388 -42.08 -19.61 17.66
C ASN A 388 -42.74 -19.75 16.28
N GLU A 389 -43.43 -20.87 16.07
CA GLU A 389 -44.05 -21.24 14.79
C GLU A 389 -45.01 -20.15 14.26
N LYS A 390 -45.77 -19.50 15.16
CA LYS A 390 -46.69 -18.43 14.81
C LYS A 390 -45.97 -17.26 14.15
N TYR A 391 -44.91 -16.74 14.75
CA TYR A 391 -44.19 -15.57 14.21
C TYR A 391 -43.25 -15.92 13.05
N ILE A 392 -42.80 -17.17 12.96
CA ILE A 392 -41.98 -17.65 11.83
C ILE A 392 -42.82 -17.79 10.56
N TYR A 393 -44.05 -18.30 10.65
CA TYR A 393 -44.86 -18.63 9.48
C TYR A 393 -46.08 -17.71 9.23
N HIS A 394 -46.58 -17.01 10.25
CA HIS A 394 -47.82 -16.21 10.18
C HIS A 394 -47.60 -14.76 10.64
N TYR A 395 -46.57 -14.11 10.10
CA TYR A 395 -46.21 -12.75 10.46
C TYR A 395 -47.22 -11.72 9.93
N GLU A 396 -48.10 -11.24 10.81
CA GLU A 396 -48.88 -10.02 10.59
C GLU A 396 -48.12 -8.83 11.16
N TYR A 397 -47.87 -7.83 10.31
CA TYR A 397 -47.17 -6.62 10.71
C TYR A 397 -48.09 -5.73 11.56
N GLU A 398 -47.85 -5.67 12.88
CA GLU A 398 -48.56 -4.73 13.75
C GLU A 398 -47.92 -3.34 13.69
N ASN A 399 -48.48 -2.40 12.93
CA ASN A 399 -48.00 -1.00 12.85
C ASN A 399 -47.86 -0.33 14.22
N ASN A 400 -48.75 -0.64 15.17
CA ASN A 400 -48.69 -0.12 16.54
C ASN A 400 -47.41 -0.54 17.27
N ARG A 401 -46.86 -1.70 16.93
CA ARG A 401 -45.63 -2.22 17.52
C ARG A 401 -44.42 -1.39 17.10
N PHE A 402 -44.30 -1.03 15.82
CA PHE A 402 -43.20 -0.20 15.34
C PHE A 402 -43.13 1.12 16.13
N LYS A 403 -44.26 1.82 16.22
CA LYS A 403 -44.39 3.10 16.94
C LYS A 403 -44.11 2.95 18.43
N ASN A 404 -44.59 1.87 19.06
CA ASN A 404 -44.46 1.70 20.50
C ASN A 404 -43.08 1.21 20.95
N TYR A 405 -42.34 0.48 20.11
CA TYR A 405 -41.07 -0.14 20.48
C TYR A 405 -39.84 0.53 19.86
N CYS A 406 -39.87 0.95 18.59
CA CYS A 406 -38.69 1.59 17.96
C CYS A 406 -38.53 3.04 18.37
N LEU A 407 -39.58 3.84 18.27
CA LEU A 407 -39.51 5.26 18.62
C LEU A 407 -39.49 5.55 20.11
N ASN A 408 -39.79 4.58 20.96
CA ASN A 408 -39.73 4.76 22.41
C ASN A 408 -38.49 4.11 23.02
N ASP A 409 -37.71 3.33 22.28
CA ASP A 409 -36.45 2.82 22.80
C ASP A 409 -35.43 3.97 22.88
N SER A 410 -35.10 4.36 24.11
CA SER A 410 -34.18 5.45 24.41
C SER A 410 -32.79 5.23 23.82
N ASP A 411 -32.32 3.98 23.78
CA ASP A 411 -30.96 3.66 23.33
C ASP A 411 -30.86 3.76 21.82
N PHE A 412 -31.89 3.30 21.09
CA PHE A 412 -31.93 3.48 19.64
C PHE A 412 -32.07 4.95 19.25
N ARG A 413 -32.94 5.71 19.93
CA ARG A 413 -33.05 7.15 19.71
C ARG A 413 -31.72 7.87 19.94
N PHE A 414 -31.03 7.54 21.02
CA PHE A 414 -29.70 8.06 21.28
C PHE A 414 -28.76 7.79 20.11
N GLN A 415 -28.68 6.53 19.65
CA GLN A 415 -27.84 6.18 18.51
C GLN A 415 -28.21 6.97 17.26
N TYR A 416 -29.51 7.10 16.98
CA TYR A 416 -30.01 7.83 15.82
C TYR A 416 -29.58 9.30 15.82
N GLU A 417 -29.60 9.98 16.97
CA GLU A 417 -29.17 11.38 17.08
C GLU A 417 -27.63 11.50 17.05
N VAL A 418 -26.92 10.61 17.75
CA VAL A 418 -25.45 10.66 17.89
C VAL A 418 -24.69 10.18 16.66
N ILE A 419 -25.28 9.33 15.81
CA ILE A 419 -24.58 8.73 14.66
C ILE A 419 -23.91 9.77 13.74
N SER A 420 -24.53 10.94 13.57
CA SER A 420 -23.98 12.02 12.75
C SER A 420 -22.69 12.59 13.35
N HIS A 421 -22.62 12.71 14.68
CA HIS A 421 -21.43 13.16 15.40
C HIS A 421 -20.32 12.11 15.34
N CYS A 422 -20.64 10.82 15.49
CA CYS A 422 -19.67 9.73 15.34
C CYS A 422 -19.07 9.71 13.93
N ILE A 423 -19.90 9.78 12.88
CA ILE A 423 -19.44 9.75 11.49
C ILE A 423 -18.56 10.96 11.18
N ASN A 424 -18.99 12.17 11.53
CA ASN A 424 -18.21 13.38 11.26
C ASN A 424 -16.93 13.43 12.10
N GLY A 425 -16.96 12.92 13.32
CA GLY A 425 -15.76 12.72 14.13
C GLY A 425 -14.78 11.77 13.43
N LEU A 426 -15.23 10.63 12.92
CA LEU A 426 -14.41 9.70 12.16
C LEU A 426 -13.90 10.29 10.83
N ASP A 427 -14.68 11.15 10.17
CA ASP A 427 -14.24 11.86 8.95
C ASP A 427 -13.15 12.89 9.26
N LYS A 428 -13.29 13.65 10.34
CA LYS A 428 -12.22 14.55 10.83
C LYS A 428 -10.97 13.74 11.22
N PHE A 429 -11.15 12.62 11.92
CA PHE A 429 -10.06 11.71 12.30
C PHE A 429 -9.30 11.22 11.06
N TYR A 430 -10.04 10.73 10.06
CA TYR A 430 -9.46 10.27 8.79
C TYR A 430 -8.75 11.39 8.04
N THR A 431 -9.34 12.59 7.98
CA THR A 431 -8.76 13.75 7.28
C THR A 431 -7.44 14.16 7.92
N ILE A 432 -7.38 14.26 9.26
CA ILE A 432 -6.13 14.56 9.98
C ILE A 432 -5.03 13.54 9.65
N LEU A 433 -5.38 12.25 9.64
CA LEU A 433 -4.41 11.19 9.30
C LEU A 433 -3.98 11.23 7.84
N PHE A 434 -4.92 11.53 6.95
CA PHE A 434 -4.66 11.64 5.52
C PHE A 434 -3.75 12.83 5.22
N ASP A 435 -4.02 14.00 5.81
CA ASP A 435 -3.20 15.20 5.65
C ASP A 435 -1.80 14.98 6.22
N SER A 436 -1.70 14.35 7.40
CA SER A 436 -0.40 13.96 7.97
C SER A 436 0.37 13.00 7.06
N LEU A 437 -0.32 12.02 6.44
CA LEU A 437 0.29 11.13 5.46
C LEU A 437 0.74 11.91 4.22
N PHE A 438 -0.10 12.80 3.69
CA PHE A 438 0.18 13.58 2.49
C PHE A 438 1.37 14.53 2.69
N GLU A 439 1.45 15.23 3.80
CA GLU A 439 2.61 16.07 4.15
C GLU A 439 3.89 15.24 4.30
N ASN A 440 3.80 14.04 4.89
CA ASN A 440 4.92 13.12 4.96
C ASN A 440 5.37 12.65 3.56
N VAL A 441 4.45 12.38 2.64
CA VAL A 441 4.75 12.03 1.24
C VAL A 441 5.41 13.19 0.53
N ARG A 442 4.85 14.40 0.67
CA ARG A 442 5.37 15.61 0.05
C ARG A 442 6.80 15.93 0.54
N SER A 443 7.02 15.87 1.86
CA SER A 443 8.33 16.00 2.48
C SER A 443 9.32 14.95 1.99
N THR A 444 8.86 13.70 1.81
CA THR A 444 9.67 12.62 1.23
C THR A 444 10.08 12.93 -0.20
N ILE A 445 9.15 13.38 -1.05
CA ILE A 445 9.44 13.76 -2.43
C ILE A 445 10.51 14.86 -2.46
N TYR A 446 10.37 15.91 -1.64
CA TYR A 446 11.37 16.98 -1.56
C TYR A 446 12.73 16.47 -1.06
N THR A 447 12.74 15.60 -0.05
CA THR A 447 13.97 14.99 0.47
C THR A 447 14.64 14.14 -0.60
N THR A 448 13.89 13.32 -1.34
CA THR A 448 14.41 12.50 -2.43
C THR A 448 14.95 13.36 -3.57
N ILE A 449 14.29 14.47 -3.93
CA ILE A 449 14.79 15.42 -4.93
C ILE A 449 16.13 16.03 -4.45
N TYR A 450 16.20 16.47 -3.21
CA TYR A 450 17.42 17.06 -2.64
C TYR A 450 18.58 16.04 -2.58
N CYS A 451 18.32 14.82 -2.11
CA CYS A 451 19.29 13.72 -2.12
C CYS A 451 19.74 13.38 -3.55
N SER A 452 18.83 13.43 -4.53
CA SER A 452 19.17 13.19 -5.94
C SER A 452 20.07 14.30 -6.50
N LEU A 453 19.81 15.56 -6.18
CA LEU A 453 20.66 16.69 -6.58
C LEU A 453 22.07 16.59 -5.97
N ILE A 454 22.17 16.29 -4.67
CA ILE A 454 23.46 16.03 -4.02
C ILE A 454 24.16 14.85 -4.70
N GLY A 455 23.43 13.77 -4.96
CA GLY A 455 23.96 12.59 -5.63
C GLY A 455 24.54 12.91 -7.01
N LEU A 456 23.86 13.75 -7.81
CA LEU A 456 24.36 14.21 -9.11
C LEU A 456 25.65 15.03 -8.98
N VAL A 457 25.76 15.89 -7.95
CA VAL A 457 27.00 16.65 -7.68
C VAL A 457 28.15 15.72 -7.30
N LEU A 458 27.90 14.77 -6.38
CA LEU A 458 28.91 13.78 -5.97
C LEU A 458 29.37 12.91 -7.15
N LEU A 459 28.43 12.50 -8.00
CA LEU A 459 28.72 11.74 -9.21
C LEU A 459 29.53 12.57 -10.22
N SER A 460 29.23 13.87 -10.36
CA SER A 460 30.01 14.78 -11.21
C SER A 460 31.45 14.94 -10.71
N ILE A 461 31.64 15.11 -9.39
CA ILE A 461 32.97 15.17 -8.75
C ILE A 461 33.72 13.86 -9.00
N SER A 462 33.05 12.72 -8.80
CA SER A 462 33.60 11.40 -9.06
C SER A 462 34.10 11.26 -10.50
N ILE A 463 33.29 11.64 -11.50
CA ILE A 463 33.69 11.63 -12.92
C ILE A 463 34.92 12.52 -13.17
N ILE A 464 34.99 13.70 -12.57
CA ILE A 464 36.13 14.62 -12.75
C ILE A 464 37.41 13.98 -12.20
N ILE A 465 37.36 13.41 -10.99
CA ILE A 465 38.50 12.73 -10.36
C ILE A 465 38.92 11.51 -11.21
N SER A 466 37.96 10.69 -11.64
CA SER A 466 38.22 9.53 -12.51
C SER A 466 38.89 9.93 -13.82
N ARG A 467 38.41 10.98 -14.50
CA ARG A 467 39.03 11.49 -15.74
C ARG A 467 40.48 11.93 -15.53
N LYS A 468 40.74 12.65 -14.43
CA LYS A 468 42.10 13.08 -14.08
C LYS A 468 43.00 11.86 -13.84
N SER A 469 42.52 10.87 -13.09
CA SER A 469 43.26 9.64 -12.82
C SER A 469 43.56 8.86 -14.11
N ILE A 470 42.57 8.67 -14.98
CA ILE A 470 42.74 7.98 -16.28
C ILE A 470 43.78 8.69 -17.16
N LYS A 471 43.74 10.03 -17.23
CA LYS A 471 44.70 10.79 -18.04
C LYS A 471 46.14 10.60 -17.54
N THR A 472 46.34 10.58 -16.22
CA THR A 472 47.65 10.31 -15.61
C THR A 472 48.09 8.87 -15.88
N SER A 473 47.22 7.88 -15.66
CA SER A 473 47.52 6.48 -15.93
C SER A 473 47.84 6.21 -17.40
N ASN A 474 47.12 6.80 -18.34
CA ASN A 474 47.41 6.65 -19.77
C ASN A 474 48.76 7.25 -20.17
N LYS A 475 49.18 8.34 -19.50
CA LYS A 475 50.50 8.93 -19.71
C LYS A 475 51.60 7.99 -19.25
N VAL A 476 51.46 7.45 -18.04
CA VAL A 476 52.38 6.46 -17.45
C VAL A 476 52.45 5.20 -18.31
N LEU A 477 51.30 4.64 -18.69
CA LEU A 477 51.23 3.44 -19.52
C LEU A 477 51.90 3.65 -20.88
N ARG A 478 51.74 4.83 -21.50
CA ARG A 478 52.41 5.16 -22.75
C ARG A 478 53.92 5.25 -22.57
N GLU A 479 54.38 5.90 -21.50
CA GLU A 479 55.81 5.99 -21.15
C GLU A 479 56.42 4.59 -20.90
N MET A 480 55.70 3.70 -20.22
CA MET A 480 56.09 2.29 -20.04
C MET A 480 56.17 1.54 -21.36
N VAL A 481 55.15 1.66 -22.21
CA VAL A 481 55.11 0.99 -23.51
C VAL A 481 56.28 1.46 -24.37
N ASP A 482 56.52 2.77 -24.43
CA ASP A 482 57.67 3.35 -25.13
C ASP A 482 58.99 2.79 -24.57
N LEU A 483 59.11 2.62 -23.25
CA LEU A 483 60.29 2.06 -22.60
C LEU A 483 60.50 0.58 -22.92
N ILE A 484 59.45 -0.23 -22.92
CA ILE A 484 59.49 -1.64 -23.33
C ILE A 484 59.96 -1.76 -24.79
N PHE A 485 59.50 -0.88 -25.68
CA PHE A 485 59.91 -0.87 -27.09
C PHE A 485 61.34 -0.35 -27.32
N ILE A 486 61.92 0.39 -26.37
CA ILE A 486 63.33 0.82 -26.42
C ILE A 486 64.28 -0.33 -26.03
N ILE A 487 63.82 -1.32 -25.25
CA ILE A 487 64.65 -2.48 -24.91
C ILE A 487 64.86 -3.32 -26.19
N PRO A 488 66.10 -3.47 -26.68
CA PRO A 488 66.33 -4.22 -27.90
C PRO A 488 65.93 -5.70 -27.70
N THR A 489 65.29 -6.29 -28.71
CA THR A 489 64.79 -7.68 -28.67
C THR A 489 65.89 -8.69 -28.32
N SER A 490 67.16 -8.37 -28.58
CA SER A 490 68.32 -9.15 -28.15
C SER A 490 68.39 -9.35 -26.64
N THR A 491 68.05 -8.33 -25.83
CA THR A 491 68.08 -8.40 -24.37
C THR A 491 66.90 -9.20 -23.82
N ILE A 492 65.72 -9.05 -24.43
CA ILE A 492 64.52 -9.84 -24.10
C ILE A 492 64.76 -11.33 -24.37
N ASN A 493 65.36 -11.66 -25.52
CA ASN A 493 65.73 -13.03 -25.85
C ASN A 493 66.81 -13.59 -24.92
N MET A 494 67.75 -12.75 -24.44
CA MET A 494 68.77 -13.15 -23.48
C MET A 494 68.17 -13.51 -22.11
N ILE A 495 67.18 -12.74 -21.63
CA ILE A 495 66.43 -13.03 -20.39
C ILE A 495 65.66 -14.35 -20.53
N PHE A 496 64.97 -14.56 -21.66
CA PHE A 496 64.27 -15.82 -21.91
C PHE A 496 65.23 -17.02 -21.91
N PHE A 497 66.44 -16.83 -22.47
CA PHE A 497 67.50 -17.84 -22.48
C PHE A 497 68.05 -18.12 -21.08
N ILE A 498 68.34 -17.08 -20.28
CA ILE A 498 68.82 -17.21 -18.89
C ILE A 498 67.74 -17.83 -17.99
N ALA A 499 66.48 -17.45 -18.14
CA ALA A 499 65.36 -18.03 -17.39
C ALA A 499 65.14 -19.51 -17.76
N GLN A 500 65.28 -19.88 -19.04
CA GLN A 500 65.32 -21.30 -19.43
C GLN A 500 66.55 -22.01 -18.86
N HIS A 501 67.72 -21.37 -18.84
CA HIS A 501 68.94 -21.97 -18.32
C HIS A 501 68.88 -22.22 -16.80
N TYR A 502 68.29 -21.28 -16.04
CA TYR A 502 68.06 -21.43 -14.61
C TYR A 502 66.93 -22.41 -14.29
N LYS A 503 65.90 -22.51 -15.15
CA LYS A 503 64.87 -23.56 -15.03
C LYS A 503 65.40 -24.97 -15.33
N VAL A 504 66.49 -25.06 -16.10
CA VAL A 504 67.21 -26.32 -16.34
C VAL A 504 68.17 -26.64 -15.20
N HIS A 505 68.75 -25.64 -14.52
CA HIS A 505 69.61 -25.89 -13.35
C HIS A 505 68.87 -26.09 -12.02
N SER A 506 67.61 -25.67 -11.89
CA SER A 506 66.78 -25.93 -10.71
C SER A 506 66.16 -27.34 -10.68
N HIS A 507 66.37 -28.18 -11.70
CA HIS A 507 66.01 -29.61 -11.68
C HIS A 507 67.16 -30.55 -11.31
N SER A 508 68.35 -30.04 -10.98
CA SER A 508 69.52 -30.86 -10.60
C SER A 508 69.73 -31.05 -9.08
N TYR A 509 68.88 -30.47 -8.21
CA TYR A 509 68.95 -30.71 -6.77
C TYR A 509 67.56 -30.84 -6.14
N SER A 510 66.96 -32.02 -6.28
CA SER A 510 65.96 -32.51 -5.33
C SER A 510 65.77 -34.03 -5.47
N TYR A 511 66.69 -34.81 -4.89
CA TYR A 511 66.30 -36.09 -4.30
C TYR A 511 65.93 -35.79 -2.84
N LEU A 512 64.66 -35.51 -2.61
CA LEU A 512 63.98 -35.86 -1.37
C LEU A 512 62.49 -35.99 -1.69
N ASP A 513 62.00 -37.22 -1.58
CA ASP A 513 60.61 -37.60 -1.78
C ASP A 513 59.67 -36.75 -0.93
N LEU A 514 58.71 -36.09 -1.59
CA LEU A 514 57.38 -35.86 -1.01
C LEU A 514 56.37 -35.80 -2.16
N ASP A 515 55.62 -36.90 -2.30
CA ASP A 515 54.52 -37.06 -3.23
C ASP A 515 53.41 -36.02 -2.97
N LEU A 516 53.13 -35.18 -3.97
CA LEU A 516 51.81 -34.58 -4.18
C LEU A 516 51.68 -34.17 -5.67
N PRO A 517 50.67 -34.70 -6.41
CA PRO A 517 50.59 -34.47 -7.85
C PRO A 517 49.86 -33.15 -8.13
N LEU A 518 50.58 -32.18 -8.69
CA LEU A 518 49.99 -31.03 -9.38
C LEU A 518 50.45 -31.04 -10.83
N GLN A 519 49.71 -31.79 -11.67
CA GLN A 519 49.81 -31.71 -13.11
C GLN A 519 49.31 -30.33 -13.57
N ILE A 520 50.23 -29.43 -13.92
CA ILE A 520 49.91 -28.26 -14.74
C ILE A 520 50.30 -28.61 -16.18
N THR A 521 49.33 -29.15 -16.92
CA THR A 521 49.38 -29.23 -18.38
C THR A 521 49.22 -27.83 -18.97
N CYS A 522 50.30 -27.25 -19.50
CA CYS A 522 50.23 -26.09 -20.37
C CYS A 522 49.81 -26.54 -21.78
N TYR A 523 48.54 -26.29 -22.15
CA TYR A 523 48.09 -26.36 -23.53
C TYR A 523 48.51 -25.08 -24.27
N THR A 524 49.43 -25.20 -25.22
CA THR A 524 49.59 -24.23 -26.29
C THR A 524 48.45 -24.43 -27.28
N THR A 525 47.45 -23.56 -27.24
CA THR A 525 46.44 -23.46 -28.30
C THR A 525 46.86 -22.36 -29.26
N THR A 526 47.31 -22.78 -30.45
CA THR A 526 47.34 -21.94 -31.64
C THR A 526 45.90 -21.61 -32.02
N PHE A 527 45.53 -20.34 -31.92
CA PHE A 527 44.27 -19.84 -32.48
C PHE A 527 44.42 -19.79 -34.00
N ASN A 528 43.75 -20.74 -34.67
CA ASN A 528 43.48 -20.66 -36.10
C ASN A 528 42.14 -19.94 -36.27
N ASP A 529 42.12 -18.94 -37.14
CA ASP A 529 40.93 -18.18 -37.51
C ASP A 529 39.82 -19.08 -38.08
N SER A 530 38.58 -18.67 -37.83
CA SER A 530 37.30 -19.15 -38.38
C SER A 530 36.60 -20.31 -37.64
N THR A 531 35.72 -19.97 -36.69
CA THR A 531 34.48 -20.74 -36.42
C THR A 531 33.32 -19.78 -36.09
N PRO A 532 32.12 -19.97 -36.66
CA PRO A 532 31.04 -18.99 -36.58
C PRO A 532 30.18 -19.12 -35.32
N ILE A 533 29.66 -17.97 -34.86
CA ILE A 533 28.88 -17.68 -33.64
C ILE A 533 27.61 -18.56 -33.41
N LYS A 534 27.25 -19.47 -34.32
CA LYS A 534 26.00 -20.26 -34.24
C LYS A 534 26.03 -21.42 -33.23
N ASP A 535 27.19 -21.90 -32.79
CA ASP A 535 27.26 -23.07 -31.88
C ASP A 535 27.28 -22.73 -30.38
N ILE A 536 27.43 -21.45 -30.01
CA ILE A 536 27.41 -21.03 -28.59
C ILE A 536 25.96 -20.98 -28.04
N ILE A 537 24.96 -20.77 -28.89
CA ILE A 537 23.55 -20.66 -28.47
C ILE A 537 22.93 -22.03 -28.13
N LYS A 538 23.54 -23.15 -28.53
CA LYS A 538 23.00 -24.50 -28.27
C LYS A 538 23.44 -25.09 -26.92
N LYS A 539 24.50 -24.55 -26.30
CA LYS A 539 25.10 -25.12 -25.08
C LYS A 539 24.60 -24.50 -23.76
N THR A 540 23.84 -23.42 -23.81
CA THR A 540 23.15 -22.81 -22.65
C THR A 540 21.79 -23.43 -22.33
N LYS A 541 21.28 -24.36 -23.17
CA LYS A 541 19.99 -25.05 -22.95
C LYS A 541 20.07 -26.33 -22.09
N SER A 542 21.24 -26.74 -21.61
CA SER A 542 21.41 -28.02 -20.87
C SER A 542 21.97 -27.91 -19.46
N ILE A 543 21.98 -26.72 -18.85
CA ILE A 543 22.33 -26.57 -17.43
C ILE A 543 21.03 -26.44 -16.63
N GLY A 544 20.62 -27.57 -16.06
CA GLY A 544 19.43 -27.69 -15.21
C GLY A 544 19.52 -26.81 -13.98
N LEU A 545 18.76 -25.72 -13.98
CA LEU A 545 18.43 -24.96 -12.79
C LEU A 545 17.40 -25.75 -11.98
N LYS A 546 17.87 -26.44 -10.93
CA LYS A 546 17.02 -26.92 -9.84
C LYS A 546 16.41 -25.69 -9.15
N SER A 547 15.08 -25.59 -9.23
CA SER A 547 14.27 -24.64 -8.48
C SER A 547 14.47 -24.83 -6.97
N LEU A 548 14.88 -23.77 -6.27
CA LEU A 548 14.84 -23.67 -4.81
C LEU A 548 13.38 -23.41 -4.37
N PRO A 549 12.85 -24.15 -3.36
CA PRO A 549 11.49 -23.95 -2.89
C PRO A 549 11.45 -22.83 -1.85
N TRP A 550 10.83 -21.70 -2.19
CA TRP A 550 10.33 -20.73 -1.22
C TRP A 550 8.82 -20.93 -1.11
N GLY A 551 8.32 -21.16 0.11
CA GLY A 551 6.90 -21.12 0.43
C GLY A 551 6.35 -22.41 1.04
N LYS A 552 6.68 -22.68 2.32
CA LYS A 552 5.79 -23.48 3.16
C LYS A 552 4.63 -22.60 3.61
N THR A 553 3.45 -22.89 3.06
CA THR A 553 2.15 -22.51 3.60
C THR A 553 1.98 -23.03 5.04
N ILE A 554 1.66 -22.13 5.96
CA ILE A 554 0.99 -22.46 7.21
C ILE A 554 -0.48 -22.70 6.83
N LYS A 555 -0.97 -23.92 7.04
CA LYS A 555 -2.40 -24.24 6.97
C LYS A 555 -3.07 -23.75 8.27
N SER A 556 -4.23 -23.11 8.10
CA SER A 556 -5.31 -23.06 9.10
C SER A 556 -5.96 -24.42 9.26
#